data_AF-G4U1W3-F1
#
_entry.id   AF-G4U1W3-F1
#
_cell.length_a   1.000
_cell.length_b   1.000
_cell.length_c   1.000
_cell.angle_alpha   90.00
_cell.angle_beta   90.00
_cell.angle_gamma   90.00
#
_symmetry.space_group_name_H-M   'P 1'
#
loop_
_entity.id
_entity.type
_entity.pdbx_description
1 polymer ?
#
loop_
_entity_poly.entity_id
_entity_poly.type
_entity_poly.pdbx_seq_one_letter_code
_entity_poly.pdbx_strand_id
1 'polypeptide(L)' 'TYRTDSHPSTKYNWKRTNGALGYSEVTITWDIERDAPSGTYRITYYGDYKNGWTGKISAFTGQTGSFTVS' A
#
# COMPACT_ATOMS: atom_id res chain seq x y z
N THR A 1 -0.55 0.08 14.32
CA THR A 1 0.33 -0.03 13.14
C THR A 1 1.66 -0.60 13.58
N TYR A 2 2.12 -1.71 12.99
CA TYR A 2 3.41 -2.34 13.34
C TYR A 2 4.59 -1.72 12.57
N ARG A 3 4.44 -1.54 11.25
CA ARG A 3 5.38 -0.83 10.37
C ARG A 3 4.67 0.17 9.47
N THR A 4 5.42 1.18 9.04
CA THR A 4 5.06 2.23 8.08
C THR A 4 6.04 2.18 6.91
N ASP A 5 5.74 2.89 5.82
CA ASP A 5 6.58 3.03 4.62
C ASP A 5 7.99 3.60 4.90
N SER A 6 8.18 4.27 6.04
CA SER A 6 9.47 4.74 6.52
C SER A 6 10.37 3.63 7.07
N HIS A 7 9.85 2.44 7.34
CA HIS A 7 10.66 1.36 7.91
C HIS A 7 11.43 0.60 6.81
N PRO A 8 12.73 0.29 7.00
CA PRO A 8 13.55 -0.36 5.98
C PRO A 8 13.06 -1.73 5.50
N SER A 9 12.27 -2.43 6.32
CA SER A 9 11.65 -3.71 5.95
C SER A 9 10.43 -3.58 5.05
N THR A 10 9.96 -2.35 4.78
CA THR A 10 8.82 -2.11 3.91
C THR A 10 9.25 -1.42 2.63
N LYS A 11 8.56 -1.73 1.53
CA LYS A 11 8.80 -1.12 0.22
C LYS A 11 7.48 -0.70 -0.40
N TYR A 12 7.46 0.51 -0.93
CA TYR A 12 6.36 1.05 -1.73
C TYR A 12 6.84 1.24 -3.16
N ASN A 13 6.19 0.57 -4.11
CA ASN A 13 6.49 0.72 -5.53
C ASN A 13 5.22 1.12 -6.28
N TRP A 14 5.24 2.34 -6.83
CA TRP A 14 4.18 2.82 -7.70
C TRP A 14 4.57 2.65 -9.17
N LYS A 15 3.63 2.19 -9.99
CA LYS A 15 3.83 2.01 -11.43
C LYS A 15 2.65 2.54 -12.22
N ARG A 16 2.93 3.41 -13.20
CA ARG A 16 1.96 3.77 -14.25
C ARG A 16 1.70 2.55 -15.13
N THR A 17 0.45 2.11 -15.23
CA THR A 17 0.06 0.97 -16.08
C THR A 17 -0.61 1.41 -17.38
N ASN A 18 -1.28 2.57 -17.38
CA ASN A 18 -1.82 3.19 -18.59
C ASN A 18 -1.75 4.72 -18.51
N GLY A 19 -0.95 5.34 -19.37
CA GLY A 19 -0.80 6.80 -19.43
C GLY A 19 -2.04 7.55 -19.94
N ALA A 20 -2.72 7.00 -20.95
CA ALA A 20 -3.87 7.62 -21.57
C ALA A 20 -5.12 7.59 -20.65
N LEU A 21 -5.32 6.49 -19.93
CA LEU A 21 -6.44 6.31 -19.00
C LEU A 21 -6.10 6.69 -17.56
N GLY A 22 -4.84 7.02 -17.27
CA GLY A 22 -4.39 7.40 -15.93
C GLY A 22 -4.40 6.26 -14.91
N TYR A 23 -4.35 4.99 -15.34
CA TYR A 23 -4.30 3.84 -14.44
C TYR A 23 -2.92 3.62 -13.86
N SER A 24 -2.85 3.16 -12.62
CA SER A 24 -1.60 2.83 -11.93
C SER A 24 -1.82 1.67 -10.98
N GLU A 25 -0.74 1.00 -10.65
CA GLU A 25 -0.68 -0.05 -9.65
C GLU A 25 0.32 0.33 -8.56
N VAL A 26 0.00 -0.06 -7.33
CA VAL A 26 0.89 0.07 -6.18
C VAL A 26 1.17 -1.33 -5.65
N THR A 27 2.44 -1.68 -5.58
CA THR A 27 2.93 -2.89 -4.94
C THR A 27 3.55 -2.53 -3.60
N ILE A 28 3.05 -3.12 -2.52
CA ILE A 28 3.60 -2.96 -1.17
C ILE A 28 4.21 -4.30 -0.75
N THR A 29 5.43 -4.26 -0.25
CA THR A 29 6.13 -5.43 0.29
C THR A 29 6.51 -5.17 1.74
N TRP A 30 6.39 -6.19 2.58
CA TRP A 30 6.96 -6.22 3.92
C TRP A 30 7.84 -7.46 4.05
N ASP A 31 9.14 -7.22 4.17
CA ASP A 31 10.16 -8.23 4.47
C ASP A 31 10.09 -8.52 5.98
N ILE A 32 9.34 -9.55 6.39
CA ILE A 32 9.08 -9.88 7.80
C ILE A 32 10.41 -10.06 8.55
N GLU A 33 10.63 -9.25 9.59
CA GLU A 33 11.83 -9.28 10.40
C GLU A 33 11.89 -10.54 11.27
N ARG A 34 13.10 -11.00 11.61
CA ARG A 34 13.28 -12.22 12.42
C ARG A 34 12.64 -12.15 13.81
N ASP A 35 12.49 -10.95 14.34
CA ASP A 35 11.90 -10.64 15.64
C ASP A 35 10.44 -10.16 15.56
N ALA A 36 9.83 -10.22 14.37
CA ALA A 36 8.41 -9.92 14.21
C ALA A 36 7.58 -10.90 15.06
N PRO A 37 6.74 -10.42 15.99
CA PRO A 37 5.94 -11.30 16.83
C PRO A 37 4.97 -12.16 16.00
N SER A 38 4.80 -13.42 16.37
CA SER A 38 3.74 -14.25 15.81
C SER A 38 2.39 -13.58 16.06
N GLY A 39 1.52 -13.57 15.05
CA GLY A 39 0.24 -12.89 15.12
C GLY A 39 -0.44 -12.72 13.76
N THR A 40 -1.59 -12.06 13.77
CA THR A 40 -2.36 -11.75 12.56
C THR A 40 -2.12 -10.31 12.13
N TYR A 41 -1.69 -10.15 10.88
CA TYR A 41 -1.33 -8.88 10.26
C TYR A 41 -2.19 -8.60 9.03
N ARG A 42 -2.12 -7.36 8.53
CA ARG A 42 -2.66 -6.95 7.23
C ARG A 42 -1.85 -5.77 6.70
N ILE A 43 -1.87 -5.56 5.39
CA ILE A 43 -1.32 -4.35 4.77
C ILE A 43 -2.47 -3.37 4.54
N THR A 44 -2.27 -2.11 4.93
CA THR A 44 -3.16 -1.00 4.63
C THR A 44 -2.43 0.01 3.75
N TYR A 45 -3.04 0.39 2.64
CA TYR A 45 -2.56 1.40 1.72
C TYR A 45 -3.42 2.66 1.84
N TYR A 46 -2.78 3.80 2.03
CA TYR A 46 -3.40 5.11 1.98
C TYR A 46 -2.94 5.82 0.71
N GLY A 47 -3.88 6.21 -0.13
CA GLY A 47 -3.57 6.85 -1.41
C GLY A 47 -4.53 7.98 -1.73
N ASP A 48 -4.18 8.73 -2.77
CA ASP A 48 -5.00 9.79 -3.33
C ASP A 48 -5.24 9.53 -4.81
N TYR A 49 -6.41 9.90 -5.30
CA TYR A 49 -6.67 9.95 -6.74
C TYR A 49 -7.15 11.33 -7.16
N LYS A 50 -6.79 11.73 -8.37
CA LYS A 50 -7.29 12.95 -9.01
C LYS A 50 -8.45 12.59 -9.93
N ASN A 51 -9.61 13.21 -9.74
CA ASN A 51 -10.74 13.08 -10.64
C ASN A 51 -10.41 13.70 -12.01
N GLY A 52 -10.62 12.94 -13.09
CA GLY A 52 -10.27 13.36 -14.45
C GLY A 52 -11.12 14.52 -15.01
N TRP A 53 -12.34 14.73 -14.51
CA TRP A 53 -13.25 15.77 -14.99
C TRP A 53 -13.19 17.05 -14.15
N THR A 54 -13.15 16.91 -12.82
CA THR A 54 -13.20 18.05 -11.89
C THR A 54 -11.83 18.47 -11.39
N GLY A 55 -10.80 17.64 -11.58
CA GLY A 55 -9.46 17.87 -11.06
C GLY A 55 -9.32 17.74 -9.54
N LYS A 56 -10.41 17.45 -8.82
CA LYS A 56 -10.42 17.27 -7.36
C LYS A 56 -9.56 16.08 -6.97
N ILE A 57 -8.72 16.26 -5.94
CA ILE A 57 -7.94 15.18 -5.31
C ILE A 57 -8.75 14.64 -4.13
N SER A 58 -8.88 13.32 -4.03
CA SER A 58 -9.61 12.66 -2.94
C SER A 58 -8.82 11.47 -2.40
N ALA A 59 -8.73 11.38 -1.08
CA ALA A 59 -8.10 10.28 -0.38
C ALA A 59 -8.96 9.01 -0.45
N PHE A 60 -8.29 7.86 -0.42
CA PHE A 60 -8.90 6.54 -0.30
C PHE A 60 -8.01 5.60 0.51
N THR A 61 -8.59 4.49 0.98
CA THR A 61 -7.87 3.47 1.74
C THR A 61 -8.16 2.09 1.16
N GLY A 62 -7.12 1.32 0.90
CA GLY A 62 -7.19 -0.08 0.52
C GLY A 62 -6.65 -0.96 1.65
N GLN A 63 -7.28 -2.11 1.89
CA GLN A 63 -6.81 -3.07 2.89
C GLN A 63 -6.78 -4.48 2.27
N THR A 64 -5.72 -5.21 2.54
CA THR A 64 -5.66 -6.63 2.19
C THR A 64 -6.56 -7.45 3.12
N GLY A 65 -6.80 -8.72 2.76
CA GLY A 65 -7.17 -9.72 3.75
C GLY A 65 -6.12 -9.82 4.87
N SER A 66 -6.50 -10.40 6.00
CA SER A 66 -5.54 -10.64 7.09
C SER A 66 -4.74 -11.92 6.82
N PHE A 67 -3.50 -11.98 7.30
CA PHE A 67 -2.60 -13.12 7.18
C PHE A 67 -1.86 -13.36 8.50
N THR A 68 -1.40 -14.59 8.73
CA THR A 68 -0.70 -14.96 9.98
C THR A 68 0.80 -15.03 9.75
N VAL A 69 1.56 -14.49 10.69
CA VAL A 69 2.99 -14.74 10.89
C VAL A 69 3.10 -15.66 12.10
N SER A 70 3.84 -16.76 11.97
CA SER A 70 3.98 -17.79 13.00
C SER A 70 5.43 -18.01 13.36
#